data_AF-A0A967BCT8-F1
#
_entry.id   AF-A0A967BCT8-F1
#
_cell.length_a   1.000
_cell.length_b   1.000
_cell.length_c   1.000
_cell.angle_alpha   90.00
_cell.angle_beta   90.00
_cell.angle_gamma   90.00
#
_symmetry.space_group_name_H-M   'P 1'
#
loop_
_entity.id
_entity.type
_entity.pdbx_description
1 polymer ?
#
loop_
_entity_poly.entity_id
_entity_poly.type
_entity_poly.pdbx_seq_one_letter_code
_entity_poly.pdbx_strand_id
1 'polypeptide(L)'
;MRLGRWIRLFMAQIITYLSNTASNDTLTLDAGLNTITGYTGSVSGSSVAYNTFVNVSGGTYNTGAYSTFVNAHDATIITGNKSQFSNSNGLTVTTGTDSVFDVFKNGTLTAGMKTQIHDLENSDATLGRASHIDTANNSHIETVGTDLTVGALKNSTINEEGTDGTGYGGVSVTGSIQGADSITAQDVSVLFGTMDNTATLTVDASRSGSITGGSGTQSVTQTGSAGLTFISAAGNSGGNFSATGSTGADTFIANSSMTMTGGTGAGNTFDIMRTGAGAADVIKDFTAASNKLDLSSFGLTQSSFASILDNSTVSSAGLTLNLDSKTTLTLADVSDKSALTSSNVVLS
;
A
#
# COMPACT_ATOMS: atom_id res chain seq x y z
N MET A 1 31.60 40.33 20.55
CA MET A 1 32.20 39.21 19.79
C MET A 1 32.19 37.99 20.71
N ARG A 2 31.22 37.09 20.56
CA ARG A 2 31.06 35.92 21.45
C ARG A 2 32.03 34.83 20.98
N LEU A 3 32.97 34.42 21.83
CA LEU A 3 33.82 33.25 21.59
C LEU A 3 32.96 31.98 21.72
N GLY A 4 32.77 31.25 20.61
CA GLY A 4 32.27 29.88 20.66
C GLY A 4 33.32 28.97 21.27
N ARG A 5 32.96 28.21 22.31
CA ARG A 5 33.85 27.21 22.93
C ARG A 5 33.76 25.93 22.11
N TRP A 6 34.90 25.46 21.61
CA TRP A 6 35.03 24.17 20.94
C TRP A 6 35.50 23.14 21.98
N ILE A 7 34.66 22.16 22.29
CA ILE A 7 35.08 21.00 23.08
C ILE A 7 35.64 19.98 22.08
N ARG A 8 36.98 19.83 22.06
CA ARG A 8 37.68 18.74 21.34
C ARG A 8 38.12 17.70 22.35
N LEU A 9 37.73 16.45 22.16
CA LEU A 9 38.08 15.34 23.04
C LEU A 9 39.05 14.40 22.30
N PHE A 10 40.27 14.25 22.81
CA PHE A 10 41.30 13.39 22.22
C PHE A 10 41.39 12.02 22.94
N MET A 11 41.18 10.96 22.15
CA MET A 11 41.73 9.59 22.22
C MET A 11 41.49 8.61 23.39
N ALA A 12 41.47 7.33 22.94
CA ALA A 12 41.44 6.02 23.59
C ALA A 12 40.04 5.52 24.02
N GLN A 13 39.70 4.29 23.60
CA GLN A 13 38.49 3.51 23.93
C GLN A 13 37.84 3.91 25.25
N ILE A 14 36.86 4.82 25.17
CA ILE A 14 36.06 5.23 26.31
C ILE A 14 34.63 5.32 25.78
N ILE A 15 33.74 4.55 26.40
CA ILE A 15 32.31 4.81 26.41
C ILE A 15 32.18 6.22 27.01
N THR A 16 32.18 7.24 26.15
CA THR A 16 32.15 8.63 26.60
C THR A 16 30.71 8.95 26.94
N TYR A 17 30.32 8.68 28.19
CA TYR A 17 29.06 9.13 28.75
C TYR A 17 29.08 10.66 28.85
N LEU A 18 28.62 11.33 27.80
CA LEU A 18 28.14 12.71 27.91
C LEU A 18 26.70 12.63 28.40
N SER A 19 26.48 12.89 29.69
CA SER A 19 25.16 13.08 30.28
C SER A 19 24.95 14.55 30.61
N ASN A 20 23.92 15.13 30.00
CA ASN A 20 23.28 16.38 30.39
C ASN A 20 24.11 17.67 30.23
N THR A 21 23.89 18.36 29.11
CA THR A 21 24.03 19.81 28.99
C THR A 21 23.25 20.25 27.76
N ALA A 22 22.15 20.98 27.95
CA ALA A 22 21.63 21.81 26.88
C ALA A 22 22.77 22.75 26.49
N SER A 23 23.28 22.59 25.27
CA SER A 23 24.43 23.32 24.79
C SER A 23 24.08 23.98 23.47
N ASN A 24 24.37 25.28 23.37
CA ASN A 24 24.38 25.96 22.08
C ASN A 24 25.64 25.61 21.26
N ASP A 25 26.57 24.84 21.83
CA ASP A 25 27.82 24.44 21.19
C ASP A 25 27.66 23.10 20.46
N THR A 26 28.39 22.93 19.37
CA THR A 26 28.44 21.68 18.58
C THR A 26 29.41 20.68 19.21
N LEU A 27 28.94 19.48 19.53
CA LEU A 27 29.79 18.34 19.88
C LEU A 27 30.45 17.79 18.61
N THR A 28 31.77 17.79 18.55
CA THR A 28 32.52 17.17 17.44
C THR A 28 32.95 15.77 17.84
N LEU A 29 32.67 14.78 16.99
CA LEU A 29 33.13 13.40 17.15
C LEU A 29 34.31 13.16 16.22
N ASP A 30 35.43 12.68 16.75
CA ASP A 30 36.64 12.36 15.99
C ASP A 30 36.90 10.84 15.90
N ALA A 31 36.17 10.02 16.66
CA ALA A 31 36.26 8.56 16.67
C ALA A 31 34.90 7.94 17.01
N GLY A 32 34.63 6.70 16.57
CA GLY A 32 33.34 6.02 16.74
C GLY A 32 33.15 5.32 18.09
N LEU A 33 32.07 4.54 18.22
CA LEU A 33 31.71 3.79 19.45
C LEU A 33 31.38 4.67 20.66
N ASN A 34 30.84 5.87 20.42
CA ASN A 34 30.39 6.75 21.50
C ASN A 34 28.98 6.37 21.97
N THR A 35 28.66 6.70 23.22
CA THR A 35 27.29 6.66 23.74
C THR A 35 26.94 8.02 24.34
N ILE A 36 26.06 8.76 23.68
CA ILE A 36 25.70 10.13 24.03
C ILE A 36 24.25 10.14 24.53
N THR A 37 24.01 10.65 25.74
CA THR A 37 22.71 10.51 26.40
C THR A 37 22.17 11.85 26.89
N GLY A 38 20.92 12.17 26.56
CA GLY A 38 20.26 13.39 27.04
C GLY A 38 20.93 14.68 26.53
N TYR A 39 21.57 14.60 25.36
CA TYR A 39 22.20 15.76 24.74
C TYR A 39 21.16 16.55 23.96
N THR A 40 21.21 17.88 24.13
CA THR A 40 20.41 18.83 23.37
C THR A 40 21.34 19.86 22.75
N GLY A 41 21.49 19.81 21.42
CA GLY A 41 22.48 20.59 20.69
C GLY A 41 22.75 20.05 19.30
N SER A 42 23.93 20.30 18.73
CA SER A 42 24.31 19.77 17.42
C SER A 42 25.52 18.87 17.50
N VAL A 43 25.57 17.82 16.69
CA VAL A 43 26.68 16.87 16.61
C VAL A 43 27.28 16.90 15.20
N SER A 44 28.61 17.01 15.13
CA SER A 44 29.37 16.95 13.89
C SER A 44 30.34 15.76 13.91
N GLY A 45 30.05 14.76 13.10
CA GLY A 45 30.82 13.51 13.00
C GLY A 45 30.39 12.66 11.81
N SER A 46 30.21 13.27 10.64
CA SER A 46 29.60 12.64 9.45
C SER A 46 30.31 11.37 8.95
N SER A 47 31.60 11.20 9.23
CA SER A 47 32.37 9.99 8.91
C SER A 47 32.52 9.02 10.09
N VAL A 48 31.96 9.37 11.25
CA VAL A 48 32.15 8.64 12.49
C VAL A 48 31.02 7.64 12.69
N ALA A 49 31.35 6.36 12.59
CA ALA A 49 30.40 5.26 12.64
C ALA A 49 30.17 4.71 14.07
N TYR A 50 29.14 3.88 14.21
CA TYR A 50 28.84 3.09 15.43
C TYR A 50 28.60 3.93 16.69
N ASN A 51 27.96 5.10 16.56
CA ASN A 51 27.59 5.90 17.71
C ASN A 51 26.19 5.55 18.19
N THR A 52 25.96 5.61 19.50
CA THR A 52 24.64 5.45 20.11
C THR A 52 24.21 6.77 20.72
N PHE A 53 23.01 7.22 20.38
CA PHE A 53 22.39 8.42 20.90
C PHE A 53 21.10 8.03 21.63
N VAL A 54 20.98 8.40 22.91
CA VAL A 54 19.85 8.01 23.75
C VAL A 54 19.18 9.25 24.31
N ASN A 55 17.86 9.37 24.15
CA ASN A 55 17.07 10.52 24.61
C ASN A 55 17.63 11.86 24.13
N VAL A 56 18.11 11.92 22.88
CA VAL A 56 18.66 13.15 22.29
C VAL A 56 17.55 13.99 21.67
N SER A 57 17.74 15.31 21.67
CA SER A 57 16.76 16.23 21.12
C SER A 57 17.35 17.53 20.60
N GLY A 58 16.56 18.27 19.81
CA GLY A 58 16.93 19.58 19.27
C GLY A 58 18.13 19.54 18.32
N GLY A 59 18.31 20.61 17.54
CA GLY A 59 19.51 20.79 16.71
C GLY A 59 19.70 19.73 15.62
N THR A 60 20.95 19.55 15.18
CA THR A 60 21.31 18.69 14.05
C THR A 60 22.39 17.68 14.40
N TYR A 61 22.16 16.41 14.09
CA TYR A 61 23.09 15.30 14.33
C TYR A 61 23.62 14.78 13.00
N ASN A 62 24.84 15.16 12.63
CA ASN A 62 25.54 14.65 11.45
C ASN A 62 26.49 13.53 11.88
N THR A 63 26.18 12.29 11.51
CA THR A 63 26.86 11.08 11.98
C THR A 63 27.17 10.11 10.84
N GLY A 64 28.11 9.20 11.04
CA GLY A 64 28.40 8.13 10.09
C GLY A 64 27.42 6.96 10.15
N ALA A 65 27.73 5.92 9.38
CA ALA A 65 26.95 4.68 9.30
C ALA A 65 26.87 3.91 10.63
N TYR A 66 25.92 2.98 10.72
CA TYR A 66 25.72 2.13 11.90
C TYR A 66 25.45 2.91 13.19
N SER A 67 24.90 4.12 13.09
CA SER A 67 24.54 4.89 14.27
C SER A 67 23.17 4.45 14.77
N THR A 68 23.00 4.43 16.09
CA THR A 68 21.75 4.03 16.75
C THR A 68 21.16 5.23 17.48
N PHE A 69 19.87 5.50 17.26
CA PHE A 69 19.11 6.55 17.92
C PHE A 69 17.96 5.91 18.68
N VAL A 70 17.94 6.09 20.00
CA VAL A 70 16.91 5.57 20.91
C VAL A 70 16.18 6.74 21.55
N ASN A 71 14.87 6.82 21.39
CA ASN A 71 14.03 7.91 21.91
C ASN A 71 14.50 9.31 21.44
N ALA A 72 15.03 9.41 20.22
CA ALA A 72 15.38 10.69 19.64
C ALA A 72 14.09 11.46 19.31
N HIS A 73 14.06 12.76 19.64
CA HIS A 73 12.89 13.57 19.40
C HIS A 73 13.22 15.01 18.99
N ASP A 74 12.35 15.63 18.19
CA ASP A 74 12.41 17.05 17.82
C ASP A 74 13.80 17.51 17.30
N ALA A 75 14.41 16.74 16.41
CA ALA A 75 15.77 16.95 15.91
C ALA A 75 15.91 16.64 14.40
N THR A 76 16.93 17.22 13.78
CA THR A 76 17.37 16.82 12.43
C THR A 76 18.52 15.83 12.53
N ILE A 77 18.43 14.69 11.87
CA ILE A 77 19.46 13.65 11.89
C ILE A 77 19.87 13.32 10.47
N ILE A 78 21.16 13.46 10.18
CA ILE A 78 21.78 13.00 8.93
C ILE A 78 22.77 11.91 9.31
N THR A 79 22.48 10.68 8.91
CA THR A 79 23.29 9.51 9.28
C THR A 79 23.58 8.63 8.09
N GLY A 80 24.61 7.78 8.19
CA GLY A 80 24.97 6.86 7.13
C GLY A 80 24.04 5.65 6.99
N ASN A 81 24.48 4.64 6.25
CA ASN A 81 23.78 3.38 6.03
C ASN A 81 23.65 2.57 7.33
N LYS A 82 22.69 1.63 7.37
CA LYS A 82 22.52 0.64 8.44
C LYS A 82 22.35 1.26 9.82
N SER A 83 21.84 2.48 9.86
CA SER A 83 21.52 3.16 11.11
C SER A 83 20.18 2.65 11.64
N GLN A 84 20.03 2.69 12.95
CA GLN A 84 18.89 2.12 13.66
C GLN A 84 18.19 3.21 14.47
N PHE A 85 16.86 3.19 14.42
CA PHE A 85 16.02 4.16 15.09
C PHE A 85 14.96 3.42 15.89
N SER A 86 14.87 3.70 17.18
CA SER A 86 13.85 3.16 18.07
C SER A 86 13.09 4.29 18.75
N ASN A 87 11.76 4.25 18.63
CA ASN A 87 10.85 5.22 19.23
C ASN A 87 11.19 6.68 18.86
N SER A 88 11.27 6.96 17.57
CA SER A 88 11.58 8.28 17.01
C SER A 88 10.32 9.13 16.84
N ASN A 89 10.36 10.39 17.27
CA ASN A 89 9.20 11.28 17.23
C ASN A 89 9.58 12.72 16.85
N GLY A 90 8.87 13.37 15.92
CA GLY A 90 9.14 14.77 15.60
C GLY A 90 10.48 14.98 14.88
N LEU A 91 11.01 13.95 14.22
CA LEU A 91 12.34 13.98 13.60
C LEU A 91 12.29 14.35 12.13
N THR A 92 13.33 15.02 11.65
CA THR A 92 13.69 15.04 10.22
C THR A 92 14.92 14.16 10.03
N VAL A 93 14.78 13.03 9.35
CA VAL A 93 15.86 12.05 9.19
C VAL A 93 16.26 11.92 7.72
N THR A 94 17.56 11.98 7.45
CA THR A 94 18.16 11.52 6.20
C THR A 94 19.12 10.39 6.50
N THR A 95 18.89 9.21 5.92
CA THR A 95 19.72 8.01 6.13
C THR A 95 20.01 7.28 4.82
N GLY A 96 21.07 6.47 4.84
CA GLY A 96 21.46 5.63 3.72
C GLY A 96 20.68 4.32 3.62
N THR A 97 21.28 3.31 3.00
CA THR A 97 20.63 2.01 2.75
C THR A 97 20.56 1.12 4.00
N ASP A 98 19.65 0.15 3.98
CA ASP A 98 19.53 -0.92 4.97
C ASP A 98 19.32 -0.41 6.41
N SER A 99 18.76 0.79 6.56
CA SER A 99 18.44 1.37 7.86
C SER A 99 17.12 0.82 8.39
N VAL A 100 17.00 0.74 9.72
CA VAL A 100 15.85 0.12 10.40
C VAL A 100 15.22 1.12 11.34
N PHE A 101 13.90 1.22 11.28
CA PHE A 101 13.07 2.03 12.15
C PHE A 101 12.08 1.10 12.83
N ASP A 102 12.14 1.02 14.15
CA ASP A 102 11.12 0.31 14.91
C ASP A 102 9.83 1.13 14.91
N VAL A 103 9.92 2.38 15.35
CA VAL A 103 8.78 3.30 15.41
C VAL A 103 9.24 4.69 14.97
N PHE A 104 8.58 5.27 13.98
CA PHE A 104 8.82 6.62 13.48
C PHE A 104 7.52 7.41 13.38
N LYS A 105 7.42 8.51 14.13
CA LYS A 105 6.18 9.29 14.26
C LYS A 105 6.37 10.78 14.04
N ASN A 106 5.33 11.44 13.51
CA ASN A 106 5.22 12.90 13.44
C ASN A 106 6.44 13.57 12.78
N GLY A 107 7.02 12.95 11.75
CA GLY A 107 8.31 13.37 11.21
C GLY A 107 8.40 13.28 9.69
N THR A 108 9.57 13.64 9.19
CA THR A 108 9.94 13.50 7.77
C THR A 108 11.13 12.57 7.65
N LEU A 109 11.03 11.56 6.80
CA LEU A 109 12.07 10.56 6.57
C LEU A 109 12.48 10.55 5.11
N THR A 110 13.78 10.67 4.84
CA THR A 110 14.37 10.33 3.54
C THR A 110 15.37 9.20 3.76
N ALA A 111 15.06 8.02 3.24
CA ALA A 111 15.86 6.82 3.48
C ALA A 111 16.28 6.14 2.18
N GLY A 112 17.44 5.48 2.21
CA GLY A 112 17.94 4.72 1.07
C GLY A 112 17.16 3.42 0.81
N MET A 113 17.72 2.61 -0.09
CA MET A 113 17.16 1.30 -0.44
C MET A 113 17.13 0.35 0.76
N LYS A 114 16.22 -0.63 0.73
CA LYS A 114 16.10 -1.71 1.72
C LYS A 114 15.85 -1.20 3.14
N THR A 115 15.20 -0.05 3.25
CA THR A 115 14.82 0.48 4.56
C THR A 115 13.69 -0.37 5.11
N GLN A 116 13.79 -0.72 6.40
CA GLN A 116 12.74 -1.45 7.11
C GLN A 116 12.13 -0.54 8.16
N ILE A 117 10.81 -0.43 8.16
CA ILE A 117 10.06 0.36 9.14
C ILE A 117 9.00 -0.55 9.72
N HIS A 118 8.94 -0.77 11.03
CA HIS A 118 7.81 -1.51 11.59
C HIS A 118 6.59 -0.58 11.62
N ASP A 119 6.64 0.52 12.40
CA ASP A 119 5.54 1.47 12.48
C ASP A 119 5.93 2.87 11.93
N LEU A 120 5.26 3.26 10.84
CA LEU A 120 5.28 4.63 10.30
C LEU A 120 3.95 5.32 10.62
N GLU A 121 3.99 6.39 11.41
CA GLU A 121 2.75 7.07 11.85
C GLU A 121 2.80 8.59 11.66
N ASN A 122 1.75 9.18 11.11
CA ASN A 122 1.60 10.63 10.98
C ASN A 122 2.85 11.29 10.35
N SER A 123 3.43 10.66 9.34
CA SER A 123 4.75 11.03 8.82
C SER A 123 4.79 11.08 7.31
N ASP A 124 5.72 11.86 6.79
CA ASP A 124 6.09 11.89 5.37
C ASP A 124 7.38 11.08 5.18
N ALA A 125 7.38 10.10 4.28
CA ALA A 125 8.53 9.24 4.03
C ALA A 125 8.86 9.11 2.54
N THR A 126 10.06 9.52 2.13
CA THR A 126 10.63 9.22 0.82
C THR A 126 11.58 8.02 0.97
N LEU A 127 11.22 6.89 0.36
CA LEU A 127 11.94 5.62 0.49
C LEU A 127 12.62 5.20 -0.80
N GLY A 128 13.78 4.57 -0.66
CA GLY A 128 14.44 3.89 -1.76
C GLY A 128 13.81 2.52 -2.06
N ARG A 129 14.28 1.91 -3.15
CA ARG A 129 13.88 0.58 -3.64
C ARG A 129 13.91 -0.51 -2.57
N ALA A 130 13.03 -1.50 -2.72
CA ALA A 130 12.95 -2.71 -1.91
C ALA A 130 12.79 -2.43 -0.41
N SER A 131 12.15 -1.32 -0.07
CA SER A 131 11.83 -0.97 1.31
C SER A 131 10.59 -1.71 1.78
N HIS A 132 10.48 -1.86 3.09
CA HIS A 132 9.39 -2.56 3.73
C HIS A 132 8.84 -1.73 4.88
N ILE A 133 7.51 -1.67 4.99
CA ILE A 133 6.79 -1.08 6.10
C ILE A 133 5.83 -2.13 6.68
N ASP A 134 5.89 -2.48 7.96
CA ASP A 134 4.90 -3.40 8.53
C ASP A 134 3.53 -2.71 8.64
N THR A 135 3.48 -1.50 9.18
CA THR A 135 2.28 -0.67 9.28
C THR A 135 2.56 0.79 8.93
N ALA A 136 1.81 1.32 7.97
CA ALA A 136 1.72 2.74 7.68
C ALA A 136 0.37 3.28 8.13
N ASN A 137 0.37 4.30 8.99
CA ASN A 137 -0.84 4.89 9.55
C ASN A 137 -0.83 6.41 9.42
N ASN A 138 -1.86 6.97 8.77
CA ASN A 138 -1.99 8.39 8.52
C ASN A 138 -0.71 9.01 7.93
N SER A 139 -0.09 8.33 6.97
CA SER A 139 1.23 8.69 6.45
C SER A 139 1.23 8.90 4.94
N HIS A 140 2.16 9.73 4.49
CA HIS A 140 2.44 9.95 3.07
C HIS A 140 3.75 9.26 2.72
N ILE A 141 3.72 8.36 1.74
CA ILE A 141 4.89 7.59 1.33
C ILE A 141 5.18 7.91 -0.13
N GLU A 142 6.32 8.51 -0.37
CA GLU A 142 6.92 8.62 -1.69
C GLU A 142 7.95 7.52 -1.87
N THR A 143 7.95 6.86 -3.03
CA THR A 143 9.03 5.93 -3.37
C THR A 143 9.55 6.23 -4.76
N VAL A 144 10.87 6.29 -4.88
CA VAL A 144 11.59 6.40 -6.16
C VAL A 144 12.07 5.04 -6.65
N GLY A 145 11.51 3.96 -6.12
CA GLY A 145 12.04 2.63 -6.26
C GLY A 145 11.03 1.49 -6.40
N THR A 146 11.45 0.44 -7.12
CA THR A 146 10.77 -0.86 -7.21
C THR A 146 10.53 -1.51 -5.85
N ASP A 147 9.50 -2.36 -5.78
CA ASP A 147 9.29 -3.38 -4.76
C ASP A 147 9.05 -2.85 -3.34
N LEU A 148 8.28 -1.75 -3.21
CA LEU A 148 7.79 -1.33 -1.90
C LEU A 148 6.73 -2.33 -1.41
N THR A 149 6.95 -2.90 -0.22
CA THR A 149 5.98 -3.79 0.42
C THR A 149 5.47 -3.15 1.71
N VAL A 150 4.16 -3.04 1.84
CA VAL A 150 3.49 -2.57 3.06
C VAL A 150 2.62 -3.68 3.63
N GLY A 151 2.73 -3.97 4.93
CA GLY A 151 1.86 -4.92 5.60
C GLY A 151 0.44 -4.38 5.71
N ALA A 152 0.23 -3.39 6.57
CA ALA A 152 -1.05 -2.69 6.73
C ALA A 152 -0.93 -1.23 6.29
N LEU A 153 -1.82 -0.81 5.38
CA LEU A 153 -1.98 0.58 4.97
C LEU A 153 -3.25 1.14 5.62
N LYS A 154 -3.14 2.25 6.33
CA LYS A 154 -4.23 2.82 7.13
C LYS A 154 -4.33 4.33 6.93
N ASN A 155 -5.41 4.82 6.33
CA ASN A 155 -5.62 6.23 6.01
C ASN A 155 -4.37 6.91 5.42
N SER A 156 -3.66 6.21 4.55
CA SER A 156 -2.34 6.55 4.06
C SER A 156 -2.32 6.59 2.54
N THR A 157 -1.28 7.25 2.04
CA THR A 157 -1.10 7.44 0.61
C THR A 157 0.28 6.96 0.20
N ILE A 158 0.36 6.24 -0.92
CA ILE A 158 1.61 5.81 -1.54
C ILE A 158 1.66 6.43 -2.94
N ASN A 159 2.71 7.18 -3.23
CA ASN A 159 3.01 7.73 -4.54
C ASN A 159 4.38 7.21 -5.00
N GLU A 160 4.38 6.42 -6.06
CA GLU A 160 5.61 6.07 -6.77
C GLU A 160 5.92 7.19 -7.78
N GLU A 161 7.00 7.95 -7.53
CA GLU A 161 7.47 8.95 -8.46
C GLU A 161 8.30 8.30 -9.58
N GLY A 162 7.73 8.24 -10.79
CA GLY A 162 8.46 7.89 -11.99
C GLY A 162 9.32 9.07 -12.46
N THR A 163 10.62 9.06 -12.18
CA THR A 163 11.57 9.92 -12.89
C THR A 163 11.75 9.38 -14.31
N ASP A 164 11.21 10.09 -15.30
CA ASP A 164 11.59 10.01 -16.71
C ASP A 164 11.32 8.68 -17.45
N GLY A 165 10.14 8.08 -17.26
CA GLY A 165 9.55 7.11 -18.20
C GLY A 165 10.36 5.82 -18.44
N THR A 166 11.35 5.53 -17.60
CA THR A 166 12.24 4.36 -17.74
C THR A 166 12.60 3.66 -16.42
N GLY A 167 12.10 4.15 -15.28
CA GLY A 167 12.23 3.53 -13.96
C GLY A 167 10.98 2.73 -13.59
N TYR A 168 11.18 1.44 -13.28
CA TYR A 168 10.17 0.41 -13.01
C TYR A 168 9.80 0.37 -11.52
N GLY A 169 8.60 -0.07 -11.15
CA GLY A 169 8.30 -0.40 -9.75
C GLY A 169 6.91 -0.97 -9.48
N GLY A 170 6.82 -1.78 -8.44
CA GLY A 170 5.58 -2.40 -7.98
C GLY A 170 5.36 -2.09 -6.50
N VAL A 171 4.12 -1.79 -6.15
CA VAL A 171 3.68 -1.63 -4.76
C VAL A 171 2.85 -2.85 -4.38
N SER A 172 3.21 -3.48 -3.27
CA SER A 172 2.42 -4.56 -2.68
C SER A 172 1.91 -4.18 -1.30
N VAL A 173 0.61 -4.33 -1.07
CA VAL A 173 0.01 -4.32 0.27
C VAL A 173 -0.42 -5.74 0.62
N THR A 174 0.26 -6.37 1.57
CA THR A 174 0.15 -7.82 1.81
C THR A 174 -0.71 -8.21 3.00
N GLY A 175 -1.02 -7.28 3.90
CA GLY A 175 -1.74 -7.54 5.14
C GLY A 175 -3.18 -7.03 5.12
N SER A 176 -3.38 -5.71 5.05
CA SER A 176 -4.72 -5.12 5.09
C SER A 176 -4.78 -3.65 4.65
N ILE A 177 -5.98 -3.22 4.28
CA ILE A 177 -6.38 -1.82 4.06
C ILE A 177 -7.30 -1.40 5.21
N GLN A 178 -7.19 -0.16 5.71
CA GLN A 178 -8.06 0.38 6.75
C GLN A 178 -8.37 1.86 6.51
N GLY A 179 -9.67 2.20 6.53
CA GLY A 179 -10.14 3.54 6.23
C GLY A 179 -10.08 3.84 4.73
N ALA A 180 -9.58 5.02 4.38
CA ALA A 180 -9.48 5.48 2.99
C ALA A 180 -8.02 5.66 2.58
N ASP A 181 -7.56 4.80 1.68
CA ASP A 181 -6.17 4.76 1.22
C ASP A 181 -6.07 5.07 -0.27
N SER A 182 -4.90 5.52 -0.73
CA SER A 182 -4.61 5.68 -2.15
C SER A 182 -3.22 5.21 -2.56
N ILE A 183 -3.11 4.58 -3.74
CA ILE A 183 -1.84 4.11 -4.30
C ILE A 183 -1.71 4.57 -5.75
N THR A 184 -0.64 5.31 -6.07
CA THR A 184 -0.22 5.61 -7.44
C THR A 184 1.07 4.84 -7.73
N ALA A 185 1.05 3.94 -8.71
CA ALA A 185 2.20 3.08 -9.04
C ALA A 185 2.13 2.50 -10.46
N GLN A 186 3.16 1.78 -10.90
CA GLN A 186 3.05 1.03 -12.17
C GLN A 186 2.28 -0.27 -11.98
N ASP A 187 2.83 -1.19 -11.19
CA ASP A 187 2.20 -2.47 -10.86
C ASP A 187 1.68 -2.43 -9.41
N VAL A 188 0.44 -2.85 -9.19
CA VAL A 188 -0.19 -2.83 -7.85
C VAL A 188 -0.71 -4.21 -7.48
N SER A 189 -0.31 -4.72 -6.32
CA SER A 189 -0.86 -5.94 -5.73
C SER A 189 -1.37 -5.68 -4.32
N VAL A 190 -2.66 -5.88 -4.08
CA VAL A 190 -3.27 -5.54 -2.78
C VAL A 190 -4.12 -6.68 -2.25
N LEU A 191 -3.98 -6.93 -0.95
CA LEU A 191 -4.91 -7.70 -0.14
C LEU A 191 -5.58 -6.78 0.89
N PHE A 192 -6.91 -6.65 0.81
CA PHE A 192 -7.67 -5.82 1.77
C PHE A 192 -7.69 -6.39 3.19
N GLY A 193 -7.62 -7.71 3.34
CA GLY A 193 -7.66 -8.37 4.64
C GLY A 193 -8.99 -8.16 5.40
N THR A 194 -8.99 -8.42 6.70
CA THR A 194 -10.20 -8.41 7.54
C THR A 194 -10.21 -7.31 8.60
N MET A 195 -9.27 -6.36 8.54
CA MET A 195 -9.07 -5.36 9.59
C MET A 195 -10.22 -4.34 9.64
N ASP A 196 -10.73 -3.95 8.47
CA ASP A 196 -11.82 -2.98 8.33
C ASP A 196 -12.79 -3.46 7.24
N ASN A 197 -14.03 -3.65 7.64
CA ASN A 197 -15.09 -4.20 6.80
C ASN A 197 -15.68 -3.15 5.82
N THR A 198 -15.26 -1.90 5.90
CA THR A 198 -15.72 -0.79 5.05
C THR A 198 -14.57 -0.09 4.31
N ALA A 199 -13.37 -0.66 4.38
CA ALA A 199 -12.17 -0.06 3.82
C ALA A 199 -12.33 0.28 2.34
N THR A 200 -11.72 1.38 1.93
CA THR A 200 -11.76 1.88 0.56
C THR A 200 -10.37 2.15 0.05
N LEU A 201 -10.14 1.83 -1.23
CA LEU A 201 -8.88 2.07 -1.91
C LEU A 201 -9.11 2.77 -3.24
N THR A 202 -8.37 3.84 -3.49
CA THR A 202 -8.20 4.39 -4.84
C THR A 202 -6.84 3.96 -5.37
N VAL A 203 -6.81 3.40 -6.57
CA VAL A 203 -5.56 3.02 -7.24
C VAL A 203 -5.45 3.82 -8.52
N ASP A 204 -4.24 4.28 -8.82
CA ASP A 204 -3.83 4.76 -10.14
C ASP A 204 -2.65 3.90 -10.59
N ALA A 205 -2.97 2.80 -11.29
CA ALA A 205 -1.98 1.90 -11.86
C ALA A 205 -1.87 2.07 -13.38
N SER A 206 -0.63 2.08 -13.88
CA SER A 206 -0.33 2.17 -15.33
C SER A 206 0.06 0.83 -15.97
N ARG A 207 0.27 -0.21 -15.18
CA ARG A 207 0.48 -1.60 -15.62
C ARG A 207 -0.39 -2.58 -14.82
N SER A 208 -0.43 -3.82 -15.31
CA SER A 208 -1.27 -4.88 -14.76
C SER A 208 -1.01 -5.14 -13.29
N GLY A 209 -2.04 -5.54 -12.57
CA GLY A 209 -1.96 -5.82 -11.14
C GLY A 209 -3.14 -6.64 -10.67
N SER A 210 -3.18 -6.92 -9.36
CA SER A 210 -4.21 -7.76 -8.75
C SER A 210 -4.67 -7.18 -7.42
N ILE A 211 -5.98 -7.05 -7.23
CA ILE A 211 -6.56 -6.55 -6.00
C ILE A 211 -7.55 -7.59 -5.48
N THR A 212 -7.24 -8.15 -4.32
CA THR A 212 -8.09 -9.12 -3.65
C THR A 212 -8.80 -8.45 -2.48
N GLY A 213 -10.13 -8.40 -2.56
CA GLY A 213 -10.99 -7.97 -1.45
C GLY A 213 -10.84 -8.92 -0.25
N GLY A 214 -11.36 -8.50 0.90
CA GLY A 214 -11.38 -9.28 2.13
C GLY A 214 -12.80 -9.46 2.64
N SER A 215 -13.03 -9.19 3.92
CA SER A 215 -14.35 -9.34 4.55
C SER A 215 -15.14 -8.04 4.56
N GLY A 216 -16.47 -8.12 4.46
CA GLY A 216 -17.37 -6.98 4.58
C GLY A 216 -17.71 -6.33 3.25
N THR A 217 -17.96 -5.03 3.28
CA THR A 217 -18.38 -4.18 2.17
C THR A 217 -17.26 -3.26 1.70
N GLN A 218 -16.08 -3.83 1.46
CA GLN A 218 -14.90 -3.09 1.02
C GLN A 218 -15.03 -2.66 -0.44
N SER A 219 -14.34 -1.58 -0.82
CA SER A 219 -14.38 -1.11 -2.21
C SER A 219 -13.04 -0.64 -2.76
N VAL A 220 -12.86 -0.81 -4.06
CA VAL A 220 -11.71 -0.31 -4.81
C VAL A 220 -12.16 0.40 -6.08
N THR A 221 -11.49 1.50 -6.40
CA THR A 221 -11.62 2.21 -7.67
C THR A 221 -10.25 2.36 -8.31
N GLN A 222 -10.11 1.89 -9.55
CA GLN A 222 -8.92 2.11 -10.37
C GLN A 222 -9.17 3.31 -11.30
N THR A 223 -8.34 4.34 -11.19
CA THR A 223 -8.40 5.57 -12.00
C THR A 223 -7.32 5.63 -13.07
N GLY A 224 -6.32 4.74 -13.00
CA GLY A 224 -5.26 4.63 -13.98
C GLY A 224 -5.71 4.02 -15.30
N SER A 225 -4.77 3.77 -16.22
CA SER A 225 -5.07 3.21 -17.54
C SER A 225 -4.89 1.69 -17.65
N ALA A 226 -4.33 1.05 -16.62
CA ALA A 226 -4.06 -0.38 -16.65
C ALA A 226 -5.32 -1.24 -16.50
N GLY A 227 -5.35 -2.36 -17.22
CA GLY A 227 -6.25 -3.47 -16.90
C GLY A 227 -5.74 -4.23 -15.67
N LEU A 228 -6.58 -4.34 -14.64
CA LEU A 228 -6.30 -5.03 -13.39
C LEU A 228 -7.19 -6.27 -13.23
N THR A 229 -6.77 -7.17 -12.34
CA THR A 229 -7.62 -8.27 -11.86
C THR A 229 -8.17 -7.94 -10.48
N PHE A 230 -9.48 -7.93 -10.34
CA PHE A 230 -10.19 -7.72 -9.08
C PHE A 230 -10.81 -9.04 -8.62
N ILE A 231 -10.54 -9.45 -7.38
CA ILE A 231 -10.96 -10.76 -6.87
C ILE A 231 -11.71 -10.54 -5.56
N SER A 232 -12.96 -10.98 -5.45
CA SER A 232 -13.64 -11.01 -4.15
C SER A 232 -13.13 -12.21 -3.31
N ALA A 233 -13.08 -12.08 -1.98
CA ALA A 233 -12.61 -13.17 -1.13
C ALA A 233 -13.67 -14.26 -0.96
N ALA A 234 -13.29 -15.52 -1.21
CA ALA A 234 -14.19 -16.68 -1.04
C ALA A 234 -14.82 -16.80 0.36
N GLY A 235 -14.16 -16.26 1.39
CA GLY A 235 -14.66 -16.25 2.77
C GLY A 235 -15.67 -15.15 3.09
N ASN A 236 -15.99 -14.23 2.16
CA ASN A 236 -16.85 -13.07 2.43
C ASN A 236 -18.35 -13.39 2.30
N SER A 237 -18.85 -14.36 3.06
CA SER A 237 -20.21 -14.93 2.89
C SER A 237 -21.38 -13.99 3.22
N GLY A 238 -21.13 -12.86 3.89
CA GLY A 238 -22.16 -11.87 4.25
C GLY A 238 -21.84 -10.45 3.78
N GLY A 239 -20.76 -10.28 3.01
CA GLY A 239 -20.32 -8.99 2.52
C GLY A 239 -20.45 -8.88 1.01
N ASN A 240 -19.93 -7.78 0.47
CA ASN A 240 -19.89 -7.50 -0.95
C ASN A 240 -18.63 -6.70 -1.28
N PHE A 241 -17.77 -7.24 -2.13
CA PHE A 241 -16.62 -6.46 -2.61
C PHE A 241 -17.04 -5.62 -3.81
N SER A 242 -16.81 -4.31 -3.79
CA SER A 242 -17.11 -3.44 -4.92
C SER A 242 -15.82 -3.06 -5.65
N ALA A 243 -15.76 -3.32 -6.96
CA ALA A 243 -14.62 -2.94 -7.78
C ALA A 243 -15.06 -2.11 -8.99
N THR A 244 -14.36 -1.00 -9.21
CA THR A 244 -14.49 -0.17 -10.41
C THR A 244 -13.18 -0.25 -11.18
N GLY A 245 -13.26 -0.82 -12.37
CA GLY A 245 -12.19 -0.92 -13.36
C GLY A 245 -11.93 0.39 -14.09
N SER A 246 -11.07 0.31 -15.09
CA SER A 246 -10.36 1.43 -15.69
C SER A 246 -10.76 1.64 -17.16
N THR A 247 -9.86 2.25 -17.94
CA THR A 247 -9.94 2.29 -19.41
C THR A 247 -9.28 1.07 -20.07
N GLY A 248 -8.53 0.27 -19.31
CA GLY A 248 -7.92 -0.98 -19.74
C GLY A 248 -8.90 -2.16 -19.71
N ALA A 249 -8.45 -3.32 -20.19
CA ALA A 249 -9.24 -4.55 -20.12
C ALA A 249 -9.05 -5.22 -18.74
N ASP A 250 -10.05 -5.07 -17.87
CA ASP A 250 -10.06 -5.61 -16.52
C ASP A 250 -10.64 -7.02 -16.45
N THR A 251 -10.26 -7.75 -15.41
CA THR A 251 -10.86 -9.03 -15.05
C THR A 251 -11.44 -8.94 -13.65
N PHE A 252 -12.70 -9.32 -13.49
CA PHE A 252 -13.39 -9.38 -12.22
C PHE A 252 -13.71 -10.84 -11.90
N ILE A 253 -13.26 -11.34 -10.76
CA ILE A 253 -13.46 -12.73 -10.33
C ILE A 253 -14.28 -12.73 -9.03
N ALA A 254 -15.54 -13.12 -9.15
CA ALA A 254 -16.49 -13.11 -8.05
C ALA A 254 -16.51 -14.45 -7.29
N ASN A 255 -15.54 -14.69 -6.38
CA ASN A 255 -15.54 -15.86 -5.48
C ASN A 255 -16.51 -15.72 -4.28
N SER A 256 -17.11 -14.55 -4.12
CA SER A 256 -18.21 -14.19 -3.23
C SER A 256 -18.97 -13.04 -3.89
N SER A 257 -20.10 -12.62 -3.31
CA SER A 257 -20.86 -11.46 -3.81
C SER A 257 -19.96 -10.28 -4.14
N MET A 258 -20.07 -9.82 -5.38
CA MET A 258 -19.25 -8.75 -5.92
C MET A 258 -20.09 -7.76 -6.74
N THR A 259 -19.82 -6.48 -6.54
CA THR A 259 -20.33 -5.40 -7.39
C THR A 259 -19.22 -4.95 -8.32
N MET A 260 -19.43 -5.08 -9.63
CA MET A 260 -18.43 -4.87 -10.66
C MET A 260 -18.87 -3.72 -11.56
N THR A 261 -17.95 -2.79 -11.82
CA THR A 261 -18.12 -1.73 -12.82
C THR A 261 -16.89 -1.82 -13.71
N GLY A 262 -17.06 -2.23 -14.97
CA GLY A 262 -15.97 -2.38 -15.92
C GLY A 262 -15.30 -1.07 -16.33
N GLY A 263 -15.99 0.05 -16.14
CA GLY A 263 -15.50 1.36 -16.55
C GLY A 263 -15.64 1.58 -18.05
N THR A 264 -14.75 2.40 -18.61
CA THR A 264 -14.78 2.72 -20.05
C THR A 264 -13.91 1.79 -20.89
N GLY A 265 -13.23 0.84 -20.24
CA GLY A 265 -12.43 -0.19 -20.90
C GLY A 265 -13.27 -1.13 -21.75
N ALA A 266 -12.74 -1.47 -22.92
CA ALA A 266 -13.25 -2.54 -23.76
C ALA A 266 -12.50 -3.84 -23.46
N GLY A 267 -13.18 -4.98 -23.51
CA GLY A 267 -12.54 -6.29 -23.31
C GLY A 267 -12.61 -6.81 -21.87
N ASN A 268 -13.46 -6.24 -21.02
CA ASN A 268 -13.57 -6.67 -19.63
C ASN A 268 -14.09 -8.11 -19.54
N THR A 269 -13.54 -8.89 -18.62
CA THR A 269 -14.02 -10.23 -18.30
C THR A 269 -14.64 -10.22 -16.91
N PHE A 270 -15.90 -10.64 -16.82
CA PHE A 270 -16.61 -10.84 -15.56
C PHE A 270 -16.76 -12.34 -15.34
N ASP A 271 -15.94 -12.91 -14.47
CA ASP A 271 -15.90 -14.32 -14.12
C ASP A 271 -16.72 -14.56 -12.84
N ILE A 272 -17.83 -15.25 -12.99
CA ILE A 272 -18.77 -15.54 -11.90
C ILE A 272 -18.53 -16.96 -11.43
N MET A 273 -18.18 -17.10 -10.16
CA MET A 273 -17.80 -18.40 -9.61
C MET A 273 -18.98 -19.08 -8.92
N ARG A 274 -19.15 -20.37 -9.21
CA ARG A 274 -20.02 -21.23 -8.43
C ARG A 274 -19.40 -21.50 -7.07
N THR A 275 -20.05 -21.05 -6.00
CA THR A 275 -19.56 -21.20 -4.63
C THR A 275 -20.53 -22.02 -3.78
N GLY A 276 -20.02 -22.67 -2.73
CA GLY A 276 -20.88 -23.43 -1.80
C GLY A 276 -21.84 -22.55 -0.99
N ALA A 277 -21.44 -21.30 -0.73
CA ALA A 277 -22.20 -20.32 0.04
C ALA A 277 -23.28 -19.61 -0.80
N GLY A 278 -23.10 -19.53 -2.12
CA GLY A 278 -23.89 -18.65 -2.97
C GLY A 278 -23.31 -17.23 -3.03
N ALA A 279 -23.76 -16.46 -4.01
CA ALA A 279 -23.36 -15.07 -4.21
C ALA A 279 -24.48 -14.27 -4.89
N ALA A 280 -24.54 -12.98 -4.62
CA ALA A 280 -25.41 -12.04 -5.31
C ALA A 280 -24.54 -11.00 -6.03
N ASP A 281 -24.21 -11.30 -7.27
CA ASP A 281 -23.29 -10.51 -8.08
C ASP A 281 -24.04 -9.46 -8.89
N VAL A 282 -23.41 -8.31 -9.08
CA VAL A 282 -23.96 -7.19 -9.85
C VAL A 282 -22.90 -6.67 -10.81
N ILE A 283 -23.21 -6.60 -12.10
CA ILE A 283 -22.41 -5.87 -13.09
C ILE A 283 -23.19 -4.61 -13.47
N LYS A 284 -22.61 -3.44 -13.18
CA LYS A 284 -23.31 -2.15 -13.34
C LYS A 284 -23.40 -1.70 -14.80
N ASP A 285 -22.38 -1.96 -15.60
CA ASP A 285 -22.18 -1.35 -16.92
C ASP A 285 -21.86 -2.39 -18.01
N PHE A 286 -22.51 -3.55 -17.95
CA PHE A 286 -22.26 -4.64 -18.89
C PHE A 286 -22.63 -4.24 -20.33
N THR A 287 -21.64 -4.30 -21.22
CA THR A 287 -21.83 -4.10 -22.66
C THR A 287 -21.42 -5.35 -23.45
N ALA A 288 -22.42 -6.01 -24.04
CA ALA A 288 -22.31 -7.28 -24.76
C ALA A 288 -21.33 -7.28 -25.96
N ALA A 289 -21.06 -6.11 -26.55
CA ALA A 289 -20.23 -5.99 -27.74
C ALA A 289 -18.73 -6.02 -27.43
N SER A 290 -18.34 -5.67 -26.20
CA SER A 290 -16.94 -5.50 -25.81
C SER A 290 -16.54 -6.36 -24.62
N ASN A 291 -17.47 -6.89 -23.84
CA ASN A 291 -17.17 -7.61 -22.60
C ASN A 291 -17.51 -9.10 -22.71
N LYS A 292 -16.90 -9.91 -21.84
CA LYS A 292 -17.17 -11.33 -21.67
C LYS A 292 -17.75 -11.60 -20.28
N LEU A 293 -18.74 -12.47 -20.25
CA LEU A 293 -19.29 -13.07 -19.05
C LEU A 293 -18.84 -14.54 -19.01
N ASP A 294 -18.02 -14.91 -18.04
CA ASP A 294 -17.57 -16.29 -17.86
C ASP A 294 -18.41 -16.97 -16.77
N LEU A 295 -19.10 -18.05 -17.17
CA LEU A 295 -19.96 -18.88 -16.31
C LEU A 295 -19.51 -20.35 -16.33
N SER A 296 -18.29 -20.63 -16.81
CA SER A 296 -17.77 -21.99 -16.97
C SER A 296 -17.74 -22.77 -15.66
N SER A 297 -17.59 -22.09 -14.51
CA SER A 297 -17.61 -22.67 -13.17
C SER A 297 -18.92 -23.40 -12.80
N PHE A 298 -20.01 -23.13 -13.52
CA PHE A 298 -21.31 -23.75 -13.29
C PHE A 298 -21.52 -25.07 -14.05
N GLY A 299 -20.66 -25.41 -15.02
CA GLY A 299 -20.83 -26.60 -15.86
C GLY A 299 -22.07 -26.53 -16.74
N LEU A 300 -22.43 -25.32 -17.20
CA LEU A 300 -23.61 -25.07 -18.02
C LEU A 300 -23.34 -25.45 -19.48
N THR A 301 -24.31 -26.13 -20.09
CA THR A 301 -24.38 -26.24 -21.55
C THR A 301 -25.15 -25.05 -22.14
N GLN A 302 -25.08 -24.90 -23.46
CA GLN A 302 -25.86 -23.87 -24.16
C GLN A 302 -27.37 -24.00 -23.91
N SER A 303 -27.89 -25.22 -23.82
CA SER A 303 -29.32 -25.46 -23.56
C SER A 303 -29.72 -25.11 -22.13
N SER A 304 -28.88 -25.42 -21.13
CA SER A 304 -29.17 -25.02 -19.75
C SER A 304 -29.07 -23.51 -19.57
N PHE A 305 -28.11 -22.84 -20.23
CA PHE A 305 -28.02 -21.39 -20.19
C PHE A 305 -29.23 -20.71 -20.87
N ALA A 306 -29.69 -21.23 -22.01
CA ALA A 306 -30.93 -20.75 -22.63
C ALA A 306 -32.14 -20.86 -21.69
N SER A 307 -32.26 -21.98 -20.95
CA SER A 307 -33.30 -22.13 -19.94
C SER A 307 -33.18 -21.11 -18.80
N ILE A 308 -31.96 -20.75 -18.37
CA ILE A 308 -31.74 -19.69 -17.37
C ILE A 308 -32.20 -18.34 -17.92
N LEU A 309 -31.86 -18.03 -19.18
CA LEU A 309 -32.31 -16.81 -19.84
C LEU A 309 -33.84 -16.76 -19.95
N ASP A 310 -34.50 -17.83 -20.36
CA ASP A 310 -35.96 -17.85 -20.48
C ASP A 310 -36.66 -17.56 -19.14
N ASN A 311 -36.10 -18.05 -18.05
CA ASN A 311 -36.62 -17.88 -16.68
C ASN A 311 -36.03 -16.66 -15.94
N SER A 312 -35.25 -15.82 -16.63
CA SER A 312 -34.68 -14.60 -16.05
C SER A 312 -35.74 -13.51 -15.87
N THR A 313 -35.48 -12.61 -14.92
CA THR A 313 -36.34 -11.44 -14.64
C THR A 313 -35.71 -10.19 -15.23
N VAL A 314 -36.48 -9.40 -15.98
CA VAL A 314 -36.10 -8.05 -16.39
C VAL A 314 -36.88 -7.06 -15.55
N SER A 315 -36.19 -6.12 -14.92
CA SER A 315 -36.80 -5.09 -14.08
C SER A 315 -36.10 -3.74 -14.26
N SER A 316 -36.48 -2.73 -13.48
CA SER A 316 -35.76 -1.45 -13.42
C SER A 316 -34.33 -1.57 -12.91
N ALA A 317 -33.98 -2.68 -12.24
CA ALA A 317 -32.63 -2.99 -11.80
C ALA A 317 -31.82 -3.76 -12.84
N GLY A 318 -32.37 -4.01 -14.04
CA GLY A 318 -31.72 -4.75 -15.11
C GLY A 318 -32.18 -6.21 -15.25
N LEU A 319 -31.34 -7.02 -15.90
CA LEU A 319 -31.57 -8.44 -16.18
C LEU A 319 -30.93 -9.29 -15.06
N THR A 320 -31.76 -10.01 -14.31
CA THR A 320 -31.31 -10.92 -13.25
C THR A 320 -31.39 -12.37 -13.69
N LEU A 321 -30.26 -13.06 -13.63
CA LEU A 321 -30.08 -14.48 -13.90
C LEU A 321 -29.99 -15.25 -12.57
N ASN A 322 -30.74 -16.35 -12.47
CA ASN A 322 -30.57 -17.34 -11.40
C ASN A 322 -29.65 -18.44 -11.95
N LEU A 323 -28.36 -18.37 -11.63
CA LEU A 323 -27.34 -19.27 -12.21
C LEU A 323 -27.40 -20.67 -11.59
N ASP A 324 -27.71 -20.73 -10.29
CA ASP A 324 -28.17 -21.94 -9.61
C ASP A 324 -29.11 -21.58 -8.45
N SER A 325 -29.34 -22.50 -7.50
CA SER A 325 -30.23 -22.26 -6.36
C SER A 325 -29.68 -21.31 -5.30
N LYS A 326 -28.41 -20.90 -5.40
CA LYS A 326 -27.69 -20.08 -4.42
C LYS A 326 -27.00 -18.86 -5.02
N THR A 327 -26.75 -18.83 -6.33
CA THR A 327 -26.07 -17.72 -7.00
C THR A 327 -26.97 -17.00 -7.99
N THR A 328 -27.02 -15.68 -7.85
CA THR A 328 -27.72 -14.77 -8.75
C THR A 328 -26.75 -13.74 -9.34
N LEU A 329 -26.95 -13.39 -10.61
CA LEU A 329 -26.22 -12.32 -11.29
C LEU A 329 -27.21 -11.29 -11.82
N THR A 330 -27.00 -10.01 -11.50
CA THR A 330 -27.77 -8.89 -12.08
C THR A 330 -26.89 -8.06 -13.00
N LEU A 331 -27.40 -7.80 -14.21
CA LEU A 331 -26.78 -6.94 -15.22
C LEU A 331 -27.59 -5.63 -15.28
N ALA A 332 -27.11 -4.57 -14.62
CA ALA A 332 -27.96 -3.43 -14.21
C ALA A 332 -28.61 -2.64 -15.35
N ASP A 333 -27.95 -2.60 -16.52
CA ASP A 333 -28.42 -1.85 -17.70
C ASP A 333 -28.82 -2.75 -18.88
N VAL A 334 -28.91 -4.07 -18.66
CA VAL A 334 -29.35 -5.00 -19.70
C VAL A 334 -30.85 -5.24 -19.55
N SER A 335 -31.63 -4.86 -20.55
CA SER A 335 -33.07 -5.09 -20.60
C SER A 335 -33.50 -6.08 -21.70
N ASP A 336 -32.62 -6.31 -22.68
CA ASP A 336 -32.83 -7.28 -23.75
C ASP A 336 -31.99 -8.54 -23.51
N LYS A 337 -32.65 -9.68 -23.36
CA LYS A 337 -32.00 -10.99 -23.18
C LYS A 337 -31.12 -11.36 -24.38
N SER A 338 -31.41 -10.83 -25.58
CA SER A 338 -30.64 -11.07 -26.80
C SER A 338 -29.22 -10.49 -26.76
N ALA A 339 -28.93 -9.60 -25.79
CA ALA A 339 -27.59 -9.09 -25.53
C ALA A 339 -26.62 -10.20 -25.10
N LEU A 340 -27.11 -11.29 -24.51
CA LEU A 340 -26.28 -12.42 -24.08
C LEU A 340 -26.29 -13.50 -25.16
N THR A 341 -25.13 -13.71 -25.79
CA THR A 341 -24.96 -14.66 -26.88
C THR A 341 -23.73 -15.54 -26.64
N SER A 342 -23.56 -16.58 -27.46
CA SER A 342 -22.38 -17.44 -27.38
C SER A 342 -21.06 -16.73 -27.72
N SER A 343 -21.09 -15.49 -28.26
CA SER A 343 -19.86 -14.73 -28.52
C SER A 343 -19.37 -13.96 -27.29
N ASN A 344 -20.23 -13.70 -26.31
CA ASN A 344 -19.89 -12.94 -25.10
C ASN A 344 -20.16 -13.69 -23.79
N VAL A 345 -20.75 -14.88 -23.85
CA VAL A 345 -20.88 -15.79 -22.71
C VAL A 345 -19.98 -17.00 -22.92
N VAL A 346 -19.10 -17.25 -21.96
CA VAL A 346 -18.25 -18.45 -21.90
C VAL A 346 -18.93 -19.48 -21.00
N LEU A 347 -19.07 -20.69 -21.52
CA LEU A 347 -19.70 -21.85 -20.87
C LEU A 347 -18.71 -23.03 -20.87
N SER A 348 -19.05 -24.15 -20.21
CA SER A 348 -18.22 -25.37 -20.15
C SER A 348 -18.29 -26.23 -21.40
#